data_AF-A0A9W4SA80-F1
#
_entry.id   AF-A0A9W4SA80-F1
#
_cell.length_a   1.000
_cell.length_b   1.000
_cell.length_c   1.000
_cell.angle_alpha   90.00
_cell.angle_beta   90.00
_cell.angle_gamma   90.00
#
_symmetry.space_group_name_H-M   'P 1'
#
loop_
_entity.id
_entity.type
_entity.pdbx_description
1 polymer ?
#
loop_
_entity_poly.entity_id
_entity_poly.type
_entity_poly.pdbx_seq_one_letter_code
_entity_poly.pdbx_strand_id
1 'polypeptide(L)'
;MEQDSAKFNVGYGKCINCSTEQSSVRWCNVCDVKVLKENFGNWTSGNPIIDNFIKFNQLSETGNVEYLEYIDFEQFDFVENTNKGGAFSTISLEGSSMDLG
;
A
#
# COMPACT_ATOMS: atom_id res chain seq x y z
N MET A 1 -27.10 17.17 13.33
CA MET A 1 -26.27 16.75 14.48
C MET A 1 -24.85 16.66 13.95
N GLU A 2 -24.07 17.72 14.13
CA GLU A 2 -22.64 17.71 13.83
C GLU A 2 -21.99 16.65 14.71
N GLN A 3 -21.36 15.65 14.10
CA GLN A 3 -20.47 14.75 14.83
C GLN A 3 -19.16 15.50 15.02
N ASP A 4 -18.99 16.06 16.21
CA ASP A 4 -17.69 16.48 16.73
C ASP A 4 -16.79 15.24 16.80
N SER A 5 -16.02 15.02 15.74
CA SER A 5 -14.89 14.09 15.79
C SER A 5 -13.81 14.73 16.65
N ALA A 6 -13.80 14.41 17.94
CA ALA A 6 -12.65 14.67 18.79
C ALA A 6 -11.45 13.96 18.17
N LYS A 7 -10.63 14.71 17.42
CA LYS A 7 -9.35 14.23 16.89
C LYS A 7 -8.46 13.89 18.08
N PHE A 8 -8.39 12.61 18.39
CA PHE A 8 -7.38 12.11 19.32
C PHE A 8 -6.03 12.37 18.68
N ASN A 9 -5.32 13.42 19.15
CA ASN A 9 -3.97 13.74 18.70
C ASN A 9 -3.01 12.67 19.23
N VAL A 10 -3.02 11.50 18.61
CA VAL A 10 -1.93 10.54 18.73
C VAL A 10 -0.78 11.11 17.91
N GLY A 11 0.18 11.72 18.60
CA GLY A 11 1.46 12.00 17.97
C GLY A 11 2.15 10.68 17.68
N TYR A 12 2.29 10.30 16.40
CA TYR A 12 2.99 9.09 15.97
C TYR A 12 4.52 9.21 16.07
N GLY A 13 5.01 10.38 16.48
CA GLY A 13 6.43 10.71 16.58
C GLY A 13 6.96 11.37 15.31
N LYS A 14 8.28 11.54 15.27
CA LYS A 14 8.98 12.13 14.13
C LYS A 14 9.59 11.03 13.28
N CYS A 15 9.55 11.22 11.96
CA CYS A 15 10.21 10.34 11.01
C CYS A 15 11.72 10.35 11.23
N ILE A 16 12.34 9.16 11.26
CA ILE A 16 13.79 9.01 11.44
C ILE A 16 14.60 9.59 10.26
N ASN A 17 14.02 9.61 9.05
CA ASN A 17 14.73 10.04 7.84
C ASN A 17 14.70 11.55 7.61
N CYS A 18 13.59 12.22 7.93
CA CYS A 18 13.39 13.64 7.61
C CYS A 18 12.94 14.51 8.80
N SER A 19 12.75 13.91 9.98
CA SER A 19 12.34 14.60 11.22
C SER A 19 10.97 15.29 11.20
N THR A 20 10.16 15.12 10.14
CA THR A 20 8.78 15.60 10.11
C THR A 20 7.87 14.73 10.97
N GLU A 21 6.76 15.28 11.45
CA GLU A 21 5.75 14.49 12.15
C GLU A 21 5.19 13.39 11.23
N GLN A 22 5.02 12.20 11.79
CA GLN A 22 4.37 11.08 11.12
C GLN A 22 2.85 11.23 11.22
N SER A 23 2.14 10.84 10.15
CA SER A 23 0.67 10.89 10.11
C SER A 23 0.02 9.57 10.50
N SER A 24 0.77 8.47 10.52
CA SER A 24 0.40 7.21 11.17
C SER A 24 1.63 6.48 11.69
N VAL A 25 1.43 5.37 12.41
CA VAL A 25 2.51 4.48 12.84
C VAL A 25 3.33 4.05 11.62
N ARG A 26 4.63 4.39 11.61
CA ARG A 26 5.56 4.05 10.51
C ARG A 26 5.19 4.64 9.14
N TRP A 27 4.41 5.72 9.08
CA TRP A 27 4.15 6.46 7.84
C TRP A 27 4.59 7.91 7.95
N CYS A 28 5.49 8.29 7.06
CA CYS A 28 5.92 9.65 6.82
C CYS A 28 5.45 10.07 5.43
N ASN A 29 4.43 10.93 5.38
CA ASN A 29 3.90 11.46 4.13
C ASN A 29 5.01 12.02 3.21
N VAL A 30 6.04 12.67 3.75
CA VAL A 30 7.15 13.19 2.92
C VAL A 30 8.02 12.08 2.32
N CYS A 31 8.44 11.10 3.13
CA CYS A 31 9.36 10.06 2.69
C CYS A 31 8.65 9.00 1.85
N ASP A 32 7.52 8.49 2.33
CA ASP A 32 6.84 7.34 1.71
C ASP A 32 6.18 7.74 0.40
N VAL A 33 5.56 8.93 0.32
CA VAL A 33 5.02 9.45 -0.95
C VAL A 33 6.13 9.69 -1.98
N LYS A 34 7.33 10.09 -1.54
CA LYS A 34 8.47 10.21 -2.45
C LYS A 34 8.84 8.84 -3.03
N VAL A 35 8.97 7.81 -2.20
CA VAL A 35 9.26 6.43 -2.65
C VAL A 35 8.18 5.92 -3.60
N LEU A 36 6.90 6.15 -3.28
CA LEU A 36 5.78 5.78 -4.17
C LEU A 36 5.93 6.42 -5.54
N LYS A 37 6.17 7.74 -5.61
CA LYS A 37 6.36 8.46 -6.88
C LYS A 37 7.54 7.95 -7.69
N GLU A 38 8.66 7.63 -7.03
CA GLU A 38 9.84 7.03 -7.69
C GLU A 38 9.52 5.65 -8.27
N ASN A 39 8.60 4.89 -7.66
CA ASN A 39 8.18 3.57 -8.11
C ASN A 39 7.06 3.55 -9.16
N PHE A 40 6.39 4.68 -9.45
CA PHE A 40 5.27 4.72 -10.40
C PHE A 40 5.64 4.36 -11.85
N GLY A 41 6.93 4.36 -12.18
CA GLY A 41 7.44 3.91 -13.48
C GLY A 41 7.85 2.44 -13.51
N ASN A 42 7.90 1.76 -12.36
CA ASN A 42 8.39 0.38 -12.25
C ASN A 42 7.28 -0.66 -12.44
N TRP A 43 6.02 -0.23 -12.52
CA TRP A 43 4.87 -1.13 -12.70
C TRP A 43 3.78 -0.46 -13.55
N THR A 44 2.99 -1.30 -14.22
CA THR A 44 1.75 -0.90 -14.90
C THR A 44 0.82 -2.11 -14.95
N SER A 45 -0.47 -1.89 -14.73
CA SER A 45 -1.49 -2.91 -14.96
C SER A 45 -1.78 -3.16 -16.46
N GLY A 46 -1.16 -2.38 -17.35
CA GLY A 46 -1.53 -2.32 -18.77
C GLY A 46 -2.82 -1.54 -19.03
N ASN A 47 -3.51 -1.06 -17.99
CA ASN A 47 -4.72 -0.26 -18.09
C ASN A 47 -4.49 1.13 -17.45
N PRO A 48 -4.39 2.21 -18.26
CA PRO A 48 -4.13 3.56 -17.76
C PRO A 48 -5.17 4.08 -16.75
N ILE A 49 -6.43 3.62 -16.85
CA ILE A 49 -7.48 4.03 -15.91
C ILE A 49 -7.23 3.44 -14.53
N ILE A 50 -6.86 2.16 -14.47
CA ILE A 50 -6.53 1.45 -13.22
C ILE A 50 -5.25 2.03 -12.62
N ASP A 51 -4.21 2.23 -13.43
CA ASP A 51 -2.95 2.81 -12.98
C ASP A 51 -3.15 4.20 -12.36
N ASN A 52 -3.94 5.06 -13.00
CA ASN A 52 -4.24 6.39 -12.49
C ASN A 52 -5.04 6.35 -11.18
N PHE A 53 -5.99 5.42 -11.07
CA PHE A 53 -6.77 5.23 -9.84
C PHE A 53 -5.89 4.79 -8.67
N ILE A 54 -5.02 3.80 -8.87
CA ILE A 54 -4.10 3.32 -7.84
C ILE A 54 -3.13 4.44 -7.42
N LYS A 55 -2.51 5.14 -8.38
CA LYS A 55 -1.60 6.26 -8.09
C LYS A 55 -2.32 7.38 -7.33
N PHE A 56 -3.55 7.71 -7.72
CA PHE A 56 -4.36 8.70 -7.01
C PHE A 56 -4.62 8.30 -5.56
N ASN A 57 -5.02 7.05 -5.32
CA ASN A 57 -5.23 6.55 -3.97
C ASN A 57 -3.91 6.59 -3.15
N GLN A 58 -2.82 6.04 -3.67
CA GLN A 58 -1.49 6.04 -3.03
C GLN A 58 -0.98 7.44 -2.64
N LEU A 59 -1.35 8.48 -3.38
CA LEU A 59 -0.99 9.87 -3.08
C LEU A 59 -1.95 10.57 -2.10
N SER A 60 -3.18 10.08 -1.96
CA SER A 60 -4.23 10.73 -1.17
C SER A 60 -4.25 10.28 0.28
N GLU A 61 -3.69 9.10 0.56
CA GLU A 61 -3.83 8.47 1.86
C GLU A 61 -2.80 8.93 2.89
N THR A 62 -3.22 8.90 4.16
CA THR A 62 -2.47 9.49 5.27
C THR A 62 -1.80 8.47 6.17
N GLY A 63 -1.98 7.18 5.90
CA GLY A 63 -1.41 6.12 6.72
C GLY A 63 -0.99 4.87 5.93
N ASN A 64 -0.13 4.10 6.58
CA ASN A 64 0.49 2.86 6.07
C ASN A 64 -0.47 1.68 5.84
N VAL A 65 -1.76 1.82 6.18
CA VAL A 65 -2.79 0.77 5.98
C VAL A 65 -3.95 1.26 5.11
N GLU A 66 -3.88 2.50 4.62
CA GLU A 66 -5.00 3.16 3.96
C GLU A 66 -4.86 3.16 2.43
N TYR A 67 -3.71 2.78 1.88
CA TYR A 67 -3.46 2.82 0.43
C TYR A 67 -3.49 1.44 -0.26
N LEU A 68 -3.86 1.45 -1.54
CA LEU A 68 -3.83 0.30 -2.43
C LEU A 68 -2.41 0.01 -2.91
N GLU A 69 -1.92 -1.21 -2.65
CA GLU A 69 -0.67 -1.70 -3.20
C GLU A 69 -0.88 -2.39 -4.55
N TYR A 70 -0.02 -2.10 -5.52
CA TYR A 70 0.02 -2.84 -6.77
C TYR A 70 1.01 -4.01 -6.63
N ILE A 71 0.52 -5.22 -6.86
CA ILE A 71 1.32 -6.45 -6.87
C ILE A 71 1.24 -7.00 -8.30
N ASP A 72 2.39 -7.17 -8.94
CA ASP A 72 2.46 -7.75 -10.27
C ASP A 72 1.99 -9.21 -10.22
N PHE A 73 1.24 -9.64 -11.23
CA PHE A 73 0.79 -11.01 -11.33
C PHE A 73 1.97 -12.00 -11.41
N GLU A 74 3.10 -11.57 -11.97
CA GLU A 74 4.32 -12.39 -12.05
C GLU A 74 4.96 -12.67 -10.69
N GLN A 75 4.59 -11.92 -9.63
CA GLN A 75 5.08 -12.17 -8.26
C GLN A 75 4.36 -13.33 -7.56
N PHE A 76 3.35 -13.92 -8.20
CA PHE A 76 2.63 -15.05 -7.61
C PHE A 76 3.19 -16.38 -8.13
N ASP A 77 3.86 -17.12 -7.24
CA ASP A 77 4.53 -18.38 -7.56
C ASP A 77 3.58 -19.57 -7.78
N PHE A 78 2.31 -19.46 -7.38
CA PHE A 78 1.35 -20.57 -7.47
C PHE A 78 -0.06 -20.10 -7.84
N VAL A 79 -0.44 -20.31 -9.10
CA VAL A 79 -1.83 -20.22 -9.57
C VAL A 79 -2.33 -21.64 -9.78
N GLU A 80 -2.81 -22.30 -8.73
CA GLU A 80 -3.45 -23.61 -8.87
C GLU A 80 -4.91 -23.43 -9.30
N ASN A 81 -5.22 -23.85 -10.52
CA ASN A 81 -6.59 -23.85 -11.01
C ASN A 81 -7.34 -25.05 -10.43
N THR A 82 -7.76 -24.95 -9.17
CA THR A 82 -8.59 -25.98 -8.53
C THR A 82 -10.00 -25.89 -9.09
N ASN A 83 -10.24 -26.50 -10.25
CA ASN A 83 -11.54 -26.61 -10.93
C ASN A 83 -12.56 -27.46 -10.14
N LYS A 84 -12.67 -27.25 -8.82
CA LYS A 84 -13.63 -27.87 -7.92
C LYS A 84 -14.92 -27.04 -7.92
N GLY A 85 -15.64 -27.05 -9.03
CA GLY A 85 -17.07 -26.70 -9.07
C GLY A 85 -17.46 -25.21 -9.15
N GLY A 86 -16.54 -24.28 -9.45
CA GLY A 86 -16.86 -22.86 -9.65
C GLY A 86 -15.66 -22.04 -10.13
N ALA A 87 -15.91 -20.89 -10.76
CA ALA A 87 -14.89 -19.99 -11.31
C ALA A 87 -14.18 -19.19 -10.21
N PHE A 88 -13.39 -19.86 -9.38
CA PHE A 88 -12.55 -19.22 -8.37
C PHE A 88 -11.11 -19.74 -8.50
N SER A 89 -10.15 -18.82 -8.49
CA SER A 89 -8.72 -19.13 -8.45
C SER A 89 -8.16 -18.67 -7.11
N THR A 90 -7.35 -19.52 -6.47
CA THR A 90 -6.60 -19.16 -5.26
C THR A 90 -5.16 -18.89 -5.64
N ILE A 91 -4.63 -17.78 -5.12
CA ILE A 91 -3.26 -17.35 -5.38
C ILE A 91 -2.60 -17.13 -4.01
N SER A 92 -1.40 -17.67 -3.81
CA SER A 92 -0.63 -17.54 -2.57
C SER A 92 0.67 -16.78 -2.83
N LEU A 93 1.04 -15.89 -1.91
CA LEU A 93 2.35 -15.26 -1.84
C LEU A 93 3.17 -16.02 -0.80
N GLU A 94 4.30 -16.62 -1.18
CA GLU A 94 5.29 -17.03 -0.18
C GLU A 94 6.03 -15.77 0.27
N GLY A 95 5.77 -15.33 1.50
CA GLY A 95 6.45 -14.18 2.06
C GLY A 95 7.93 -14.48 2.28
N SER A 96 8.81 -13.70 1.65
CA SER A 96 10.21 -13.59 2.06
C SER A 96 10.26 -13.32 3.57
N SER A 97 10.90 -14.22 4.32
CA SER A 97 11.16 -14.02 5.74
C SER A 97 11.91 -12.71 5.93
N MET A 98 11.27 -11.74 6.56
CA MET A 98 11.97 -10.58 7.09
C MET A 98 12.71 -11.09 8.33
N ASP A 99 13.94 -11.58 8.14
CA ASP A 99 14.85 -11.90 9.24
C ASP A 99 15.11 -10.60 10.00
N LEU A 100 14.41 -10.43 11.12
CA LEU A 100 14.73 -9.42 12.12
C LEU A 100 15.96 -9.90 12.89
N GLY A 101 17.13 -9.66 12.31
CA GLY A 101 18.41 -9.62 13.01
C GLY A 101 18.66 -8.27 13.68
#